data_AF-A0A9D4WLN8-F1
#
_entry.id   AF-A0A9D4WLN8-F1
#
_cell.length_a   1.000
_cell.length_b   1.000
_cell.length_c   1.000
_cell.angle_alpha   90.00
_cell.angle_beta   90.00
_cell.angle_gamma   90.00
#
_symmetry.space_group_name_H-M   'P 1'
#
loop_
_entity.id
_entity.type
_entity.pdbx_description
1 polymer ?
#
loop_
_entity_poly.entity_id
_entity_poly.type
_entity_poly.pdbx_seq_one_letter_code
_entity_poly.pdbx_strand_id
1 'polypeptide(L)'
;TLDSLSFPKSSSLPTHSSDTSPLLPLSISLPKTLESETLYSFESLFFPPKLKFRSSNSSSTTMGDSPHNRNLIKQHQLRIYEQSQSYLREQNLSLLRKLNQKEKLLQRHKSEPDMNARALKKFELENQKLASACQELLDKGNNLEKEIALYEHDREALMEFGNEADEREQQARSSVLELERNLQLVMDELKNYKHQKDLKAGSSSTCTAVEKNLLDSLLETLPSKDDDSTHAFLKANLENESCKRLLSMWNCLKPSTHRVLSLVSKIKSLQKDKEHLRINLHKAEEEVKLLFDENSILDKENKRLLKKYKERNHPSSGEKHTSSQSAKSNKRKSSPRTNSPVEQKVRNDSNSSEKHTTSPSAKAS
;
A
#
# COMPACT_ATOMS: atom_id res chain seq x y z
N THR A 1 -12.58 -38.49 -41.15
CA THR A 1 -12.71 -37.03 -40.96
C THR A 1 -12.89 -36.76 -39.48
N LEU A 2 -11.86 -36.91 -38.63
CA LEU A 2 -10.53 -36.29 -38.76
C LEU A 2 -10.67 -34.82 -39.18
N ASP A 3 -10.71 -33.92 -38.20
CA ASP A 3 -9.51 -33.11 -37.91
C ASP A 3 -9.46 -32.76 -36.42
N SER A 4 -8.29 -33.00 -35.82
CA SER A 4 -8.02 -32.77 -34.39
C SER A 4 -7.08 -31.58 -34.26
N LEU A 5 -7.61 -30.41 -33.87
CA LEU A 5 -6.79 -29.21 -33.65
C LEU A 5 -5.99 -29.31 -32.35
N SER A 6 -4.76 -29.80 -32.49
CA SER A 6 -3.74 -29.82 -31.46
C SER A 6 -3.20 -28.40 -31.21
N PHE A 7 -3.47 -27.82 -30.04
CA PHE A 7 -2.76 -26.62 -29.58
C PHE A 7 -1.25 -26.93 -29.39
N PRO A 8 -0.34 -26.06 -29.85
CA PRO A 8 1.09 -26.27 -29.64
C PRO A 8 1.45 -26.08 -28.16
N LYS A 9 2.22 -27.03 -27.62
CA LYS A 9 2.80 -26.90 -26.28
C LYS A 9 3.74 -25.71 -26.20
N SER A 10 3.65 -25.00 -25.08
CA SER A 10 4.59 -23.98 -24.61
C SER A 10 6.06 -24.32 -24.91
N SER A 11 6.66 -23.54 -25.80
CA SER A 11 8.12 -23.46 -25.92
C SER A 11 8.69 -22.78 -24.68
N SER A 12 9.55 -23.49 -23.95
CA SER A 12 10.30 -22.94 -22.82
C SER A 12 11.08 -21.69 -23.23
N LEU A 13 10.82 -20.55 -22.60
CA LEU A 13 11.73 -19.40 -22.69
C LEU A 13 13.10 -19.77 -22.10
N PRO A 14 14.21 -19.33 -22.72
CA PRO A 14 15.51 -19.40 -22.07
C PRO A 14 15.53 -18.39 -20.91
N THR A 15 15.93 -18.86 -19.73
CA THR A 15 16.30 -17.98 -18.61
C THR A 15 17.53 -17.17 -19.02
N HIS A 16 17.33 -15.91 -19.44
CA HIS A 16 18.45 -14.99 -19.64
C HIS A 16 19.08 -14.65 -18.29
N SER A 17 20.27 -15.20 -18.05
CA SER A 17 21.11 -14.80 -16.94
C SER A 17 21.46 -13.32 -17.06
N SER A 18 21.04 -12.53 -16.08
CA SER A 18 21.38 -11.12 -15.94
C SER A 18 22.83 -10.93 -15.48
N ASP A 19 23.79 -11.44 -16.26
CA ASP A 19 25.21 -11.12 -16.11
C ASP A 19 25.45 -9.69 -16.63
N THR A 20 25.16 -8.73 -15.76
CA THR A 20 25.61 -7.35 -15.90
C THR A 20 27.12 -7.27 -15.65
N SER A 21 27.89 -7.85 -16.57
CA SER A 21 29.32 -7.55 -16.69
C SER A 21 29.47 -6.08 -17.08
N PRO A 22 30.10 -5.23 -16.27
CA PRO A 22 30.35 -3.85 -16.68
C PRO A 22 31.27 -3.87 -17.90
N LEU A 23 30.87 -3.15 -18.95
CA LEU A 23 31.72 -2.94 -20.12
C LEU A 23 32.99 -2.22 -19.66
N LEU A 24 34.07 -2.98 -19.49
CA LEU A 24 35.39 -2.45 -19.17
C LEU A 24 35.75 -1.39 -20.23
N PRO A 25 36.26 -0.21 -19.84
CA PRO A 25 36.71 0.78 -20.80
C PRO A 25 37.80 0.16 -21.65
N LEU A 26 37.55 0.09 -22.96
CA LEU A 26 38.52 -0.33 -23.97
C LEU A 26 39.75 0.57 -23.85
N SER A 27 40.72 0.07 -23.11
CA SER A 27 41.96 0.77 -22.81
C SER A 27 42.82 0.73 -24.05
N ILE A 28 42.54 1.66 -24.97
CA ILE A 28 43.37 1.92 -26.15
C ILE A 28 44.73 2.36 -25.62
N SER A 29 45.65 1.40 -25.54
CA SER A 29 47.03 1.64 -25.17
C SER A 29 47.64 2.57 -26.21
N LEU A 30 47.79 3.85 -25.86
CA LEU A 30 48.57 4.78 -26.67
C LEU A 30 49.98 4.18 -26.84
N PRO A 31 50.53 4.11 -28.07
CA PRO A 31 51.93 3.77 -28.23
C PRO A 31 52.76 4.81 -27.48
N LYS A 32 53.56 4.36 -26.50
CA LYS A 32 54.54 5.20 -25.78
C LYS A 32 55.55 5.73 -26.80
N THR A 33 55.31 6.94 -27.28
CA THR A 33 56.15 7.61 -28.28
C THR A 33 57.41 8.15 -27.61
N LEU A 34 58.50 7.38 -27.71
CA LEU A 34 59.84 7.88 -28.07
C LEU A 34 60.30 9.24 -27.48
N GLU A 35 60.10 9.46 -26.18
CA GLU A 35 60.79 10.52 -25.43
C GLU A 35 62.09 10.02 -24.81
N SER A 36 63.09 9.73 -25.65
CA SER A 36 64.45 9.41 -25.17
C SER A 36 65.61 9.68 -26.13
N GLU A 37 65.41 9.74 -27.45
CA GLU A 37 66.54 9.81 -28.40
C GLU A 37 66.82 11.19 -29.02
N THR A 38 65.93 12.19 -28.87
CA THR A 38 66.08 13.50 -29.54
C THR A 38 66.80 14.57 -28.73
N LEU A 39 66.94 14.40 -27.40
CA LEU A 39 67.64 15.37 -26.55
C LEU A 39 69.18 15.28 -26.66
N TYR A 40 69.73 14.14 -27.08
CA TYR A 40 71.18 13.92 -27.19
C TYR A 40 71.85 14.56 -28.43
N SER A 41 71.11 15.34 -29.24
CA SER A 41 71.63 16.02 -30.43
C SER A 41 71.43 17.54 -30.44
N PHE A 42 70.89 18.14 -29.36
CA PHE A 42 70.68 19.60 -29.33
C PHE A 42 71.93 20.38 -28.88
N GLU A 43 72.74 19.85 -27.95
CA GLU A 43 73.96 20.51 -27.48
C GLU A 43 75.09 20.53 -28.51
N SER A 44 75.12 19.59 -29.46
CA SER A 44 76.14 19.50 -30.51
C SER A 44 75.91 20.43 -31.71
N LEU A 45 74.79 21.17 -31.75
CA LEU A 45 74.44 22.09 -32.84
C LEU A 45 74.72 23.57 -32.52
N PHE A 46 75.00 23.94 -31.27
CA PHE A 46 75.13 25.35 -30.85
C PHE A 46 76.56 25.88 -30.71
N PHE A 47 77.58 25.01 -30.76
CA PHE A 47 78.98 25.41 -30.81
C PHE A 47 79.57 25.17 -32.19
N PRO A 48 79.84 26.23 -33.00
CA PRO A 48 80.65 26.05 -34.20
C PRO A 48 82.05 25.56 -33.78
N PRO A 49 82.72 24.72 -34.58
CA PRO A 49 84.11 24.37 -34.32
C PRO A 49 84.92 25.67 -34.27
N LYS A 50 85.62 25.89 -33.14
CA LYS A 50 86.43 27.10 -32.93
C LYS A 50 87.31 27.31 -34.16
N LEU A 51 87.01 28.34 -34.97
CA LEU A 51 87.90 28.79 -36.02
C LEU A 51 89.20 29.19 -35.34
N LYS A 52 90.18 28.27 -35.35
CA LYS A 52 91.56 28.55 -35.00
C LYS A 52 92.06 29.51 -36.07
N PHE A 53 91.81 30.79 -35.88
CA PHE A 53 92.55 31.86 -36.51
C PHE A 53 93.99 31.64 -36.12
N ARG A 54 94.73 30.93 -36.96
CA ARG A 54 96.18 30.84 -36.88
C ARG A 54 96.68 32.21 -37.26
N SER A 55 96.66 33.13 -36.28
CA SER A 55 97.41 34.37 -36.36
C SER A 55 98.87 33.96 -36.45
N SER A 56 99.35 33.83 -37.68
CA SER A 56 100.76 33.85 -37.99
C SER A 56 101.24 35.23 -37.62
N ASN A 57 101.54 35.43 -36.33
CA ASN A 57 102.36 36.54 -35.86
C ASN A 57 103.73 36.33 -36.50
N SER A 58 103.88 36.79 -37.74
CA SER A 58 105.17 36.97 -38.40
C SER A 58 105.84 38.15 -37.69
N SER A 59 106.46 37.85 -36.55
CA SER A 59 107.33 38.77 -35.83
C SER A 59 108.34 39.34 -36.82
N SER A 60 108.38 40.67 -36.85
CA SER A 60 109.20 41.46 -37.76
C SER A 60 110.69 41.19 -37.59
N THR A 61 111.33 40.68 -38.64
CA THR A 61 112.79 40.75 -38.80
C THR A 61 113.09 41.51 -40.10
N THR A 62 113.25 42.83 -39.95
CA THR A 62 114.11 43.73 -40.73
C THR A 62 114.37 43.42 -42.22
N MET A 63 113.86 44.30 -43.10
CA MET A 63 114.58 45.02 -44.19
C MET A 63 113.65 45.29 -45.38
N GLY A 64 113.66 46.52 -45.89
CA GLY A 64 113.05 46.88 -47.18
C GLY A 64 111.61 47.41 -47.12
N ASP A 65 111.44 48.66 -46.71
CA ASP A 65 110.15 49.37 -46.73
C ASP A 65 109.74 49.79 -48.15
N SER A 66 109.28 48.82 -48.95
CA SER A 66 108.65 49.08 -50.26
C SER A 66 107.12 49.08 -50.13
N PRO A 67 106.41 50.13 -50.61
CA PRO A 67 104.95 50.19 -50.54
C PRO A 67 104.24 49.06 -51.30
N HIS A 68 104.93 48.42 -52.24
CA HIS A 68 104.43 47.28 -53.01
C HIS A 68 104.14 46.06 -52.11
N ASN A 69 105.01 45.75 -51.15
CA ASN A 69 104.88 44.55 -50.30
C ASN A 69 103.73 44.68 -49.29
N ARG A 70 103.53 45.89 -48.72
CA ARG A 70 102.38 46.19 -47.84
C ARG A 70 101.04 46.09 -48.57
N ASN A 71 101.00 46.37 -49.88
CA ASN A 71 99.78 46.25 -50.68
C ASN A 71 99.42 44.76 -50.91
N LEU A 72 100.42 43.94 -51.28
CA LEU A 72 100.25 42.50 -51.51
C LEU A 72 99.70 41.76 -50.27
N ILE A 73 100.21 42.09 -49.07
CA ILE A 73 99.73 41.51 -47.80
C ILE A 73 98.25 41.87 -47.56
N LYS A 74 97.85 43.13 -47.80
CA LYS A 74 96.46 43.57 -47.65
C LYS A 74 95.52 42.88 -48.64
N GLN A 75 95.93 42.72 -49.90
CA GLN A 75 95.16 41.98 -50.91
C GLN A 75 94.98 40.50 -50.53
N HIS A 76 96.01 39.87 -49.96
CA HIS A 76 95.92 38.49 -49.48
C HIS A 76 94.97 38.35 -48.28
N GLN A 77 95.02 39.28 -47.32
CA GLN A 77 94.08 39.32 -46.19
C GLN A 77 92.63 39.55 -46.64
N LEU A 78 92.41 40.46 -47.59
CA LEU A 78 91.09 40.71 -48.17
C LEU A 78 90.54 39.46 -48.87
N ARG A 79 91.34 38.75 -49.67
CA ARG A 79 90.94 37.48 -50.29
C ARG A 79 90.57 36.40 -49.27
N ILE A 80 91.34 36.25 -48.18
CA ILE A 80 91.01 35.31 -47.10
C ILE A 80 89.68 35.70 -46.44
N TYR A 81 89.47 37.00 -46.19
CA TYR A 81 88.22 37.50 -45.62
C TYR A 81 87.02 37.20 -46.53
N GLU A 82 87.12 37.51 -47.83
CA GLU A 82 86.09 37.22 -48.84
C GLU A 82 85.76 35.72 -48.95
N GLN A 83 86.78 34.86 -48.90
CA GLN A 83 86.59 33.40 -48.87
C GLN A 83 85.87 32.96 -47.59
N SER A 84 86.27 33.49 -46.43
CA SER A 84 85.60 33.19 -45.15
C SER A 84 84.15 33.66 -45.11
N GLN A 85 83.86 34.83 -45.70
CA GLN A 85 82.51 35.39 -45.80
C GLN A 85 81.65 34.58 -46.77
N SER A 86 82.21 34.13 -47.89
CA SER A 86 81.52 33.28 -48.87
C SER A 86 81.17 31.92 -48.27
N TYR A 87 82.11 31.29 -47.56
CA TYR A 87 81.89 30.05 -46.83
C TYR A 87 80.79 30.19 -45.77
N LEU A 88 80.80 31.27 -44.98
CA LEU A 88 79.75 31.54 -43.98
C LEU A 88 78.38 31.77 -44.62
N ARG A 89 78.30 32.48 -45.76
CA ARG A 89 77.06 32.65 -46.52
C ARG A 89 76.53 31.30 -47.02
N GLU A 90 77.38 30.44 -47.56
CA GLU A 90 76.99 29.11 -48.03
C GLU A 90 76.50 28.21 -46.89
N GLN A 91 77.20 28.21 -45.74
CA GLN A 91 76.73 27.54 -44.53
C GLN A 91 75.35 28.03 -44.08
N ASN A 92 75.13 29.35 -44.01
CA ASN A 92 73.84 29.92 -43.64
C ASN A 92 72.73 29.52 -44.63
N LEU A 93 73.00 29.53 -45.94
CA LEU A 93 72.03 29.06 -46.96
C LEU A 93 71.76 27.56 -46.86
N SER A 94 72.72 26.75 -46.42
CA SER A 94 72.56 25.31 -46.16
C SER A 94 71.71 25.06 -44.91
N LEU A 95 71.97 25.78 -43.82
CA LEU A 95 71.18 25.72 -42.59
C LEU A 95 69.73 26.18 -42.82
N LEU A 96 69.52 27.28 -43.54
CA LEU A 96 68.17 27.77 -43.88
C LEU A 96 67.38 26.74 -44.72
N ARG A 97 68.04 26.06 -45.67
CA ARG A 97 67.42 24.96 -46.43
C ARG A 97 67.03 23.78 -45.52
N LYS A 98 67.91 23.37 -44.59
CA LYS A 98 67.62 22.29 -43.62
C LYS A 98 66.48 22.67 -42.67
N LEU A 99 66.45 23.90 -42.17
CA LEU A 99 65.40 24.42 -41.30
C LEU A 99 64.03 24.37 -42.00
N ASN A 100 63.95 24.89 -43.23
CA ASN A 100 62.72 24.86 -44.04
C ASN A 100 62.26 23.43 -44.38
N GLN A 101 63.18 22.48 -44.56
CA GLN A 101 62.84 21.07 -44.73
C GLN A 101 62.26 20.45 -43.44
N LYS A 102 62.86 20.75 -42.28
CA LYS A 102 62.38 20.28 -40.98
C LYS A 102 61.03 20.89 -40.60
N GLU A 103 60.79 22.17 -40.89
CA GLU A 103 59.48 22.80 -40.66
C GLU A 103 58.38 22.14 -41.51
N LYS A 104 58.63 21.89 -42.80
CA LYS A 104 57.67 21.14 -43.65
C LYS A 104 57.39 19.73 -43.15
N LEU A 105 58.39 19.05 -42.58
CA LEU A 105 58.21 17.74 -41.95
C LEU A 105 57.35 17.84 -40.68
N LEU A 106 57.62 18.84 -39.84
CA LEU A 106 56.87 19.10 -38.60
C LEU A 106 55.40 19.42 -38.89
N GLN A 107 55.10 20.23 -39.89
CA GLN A 107 53.73 20.54 -40.30
C GLN A 107 52.97 19.28 -40.77
N ARG A 108 53.62 18.37 -41.50
CA ARG A 108 53.02 17.07 -41.86
C ARG A 108 52.73 16.22 -40.62
N HIS A 109 53.70 16.09 -39.72
CA HIS A 109 53.54 15.34 -38.45
C HIS A 109 52.52 15.96 -37.48
N LYS A 110 52.14 17.24 -37.63
CA LYS A 110 51.02 17.85 -36.89
C LYS A 110 49.67 17.60 -37.57
N SER A 111 49.62 17.68 -38.90
CA SER A 111 48.37 17.55 -39.66
C SER A 111 47.67 16.19 -39.46
N GLU A 112 48.42 15.10 -39.31
CA GLU A 112 47.89 13.75 -39.06
C GLU A 112 47.21 13.60 -37.68
N PRO A 113 47.88 13.84 -36.53
CA PRO A 113 47.22 13.80 -35.23
C PRO A 113 46.09 14.84 -35.10
N ASP A 114 46.19 16.01 -35.72
CA ASP A 114 45.10 17.00 -35.73
C ASP A 114 43.85 16.50 -36.49
N MET A 115 44.02 15.72 -37.57
CA MET A 115 42.90 15.06 -38.24
C MET A 115 42.34 13.90 -37.40
N ASN A 116 43.22 13.06 -36.83
CA ASN A 116 42.82 11.92 -36.02
C ASN A 116 42.08 12.35 -34.74
N ALA A 117 42.53 13.39 -34.05
CA ALA A 117 41.85 13.95 -32.88
C ALA A 117 40.45 14.48 -33.23
N ARG A 118 40.29 15.12 -34.40
CA ARG A 118 38.97 15.56 -34.89
C ARG A 118 38.06 14.40 -35.29
N ALA A 119 38.61 13.32 -35.83
CA ALA A 119 37.85 12.10 -36.14
C ALA A 119 37.38 11.39 -34.85
N LEU A 120 38.27 11.21 -33.88
CA LEU A 120 37.96 10.62 -32.57
C LEU A 120 36.87 11.42 -31.84
N LYS A 121 36.96 12.75 -31.82
CA LYS A 121 35.93 13.60 -31.20
C LYS A 121 34.56 13.47 -31.86
N LYS A 122 34.49 13.27 -33.18
CA LYS A 122 33.21 12.99 -33.87
C LYS A 122 32.65 11.63 -33.48
N PHE A 123 33.51 10.60 -33.47
CA PHE A 123 33.12 9.25 -33.07
C PHE A 123 32.61 9.20 -31.61
N GLU A 124 33.27 9.91 -30.69
CA GLU A 124 32.84 10.03 -29.29
C GLU A 124 31.44 10.64 -29.17
N LEU A 125 31.15 11.73 -29.89
CA LEU A 125 29.83 12.37 -29.92
C LEU A 125 28.75 11.47 -30.53
N GLU A 126 29.07 10.75 -31.60
CA GLU A 126 28.14 9.79 -32.22
C GLU A 126 27.86 8.59 -31.30
N ASN A 127 28.89 8.08 -30.60
CA ASN A 127 28.74 7.00 -29.63
C ASN A 127 27.93 7.45 -28.40
N GLN A 128 28.14 8.68 -27.91
CA GLN A 128 27.31 9.28 -26.84
C GLN A 128 25.85 9.42 -27.25
N LYS A 129 25.59 9.86 -28.49
CA LYS A 129 24.24 9.96 -29.06
C LYS A 129 23.58 8.57 -29.18
N LEU A 130 24.34 7.56 -29.62
CA LEU A 130 23.87 6.18 -29.71
C LEU A 130 23.53 5.61 -28.33
N ALA A 131 24.40 5.81 -27.33
CA ALA A 131 24.14 5.39 -25.95
C ALA A 131 22.86 6.03 -25.38
N SER A 132 22.63 7.31 -25.64
CA SER A 132 21.40 8.01 -25.24
C SER A 132 20.16 7.42 -25.92
N ALA A 133 20.23 7.14 -27.23
CA ALA A 133 19.15 6.50 -27.97
C ALA A 133 18.85 5.06 -27.49
N CYS A 134 19.89 4.30 -27.11
CA CYS A 134 19.72 2.99 -26.49
C CYS A 134 19.01 3.09 -25.13
N GLN A 135 19.36 4.08 -24.29
CA GLN A 135 18.68 4.31 -23.02
C GLN A 135 17.20 4.67 -23.22
N GLU A 136 16.88 5.57 -24.15
CA GLU A 136 15.49 5.90 -24.48
C GLU A 136 14.68 4.68 -24.97
N LEU A 137 15.30 3.75 -25.70
CA LEU A 137 14.65 2.52 -26.15
C LEU A 137 14.44 1.53 -24.99
N LEU A 138 15.38 1.42 -24.07
CA LEU A 138 15.23 0.63 -22.84
C LEU A 138 14.11 1.19 -21.96
N ASP A 139 14.05 2.51 -21.77
CA ASP A 139 13.00 3.16 -20.98
C ASP A 139 11.60 2.95 -21.60
N LYS A 140 11.50 2.97 -22.94
CA LYS A 140 10.28 2.61 -23.68
C LYS A 140 9.92 1.13 -23.50
N GLY A 141 10.89 0.22 -23.59
CA GLY A 141 10.70 -1.21 -23.33
C GLY A 141 10.15 -1.48 -21.93
N ASN A 142 10.81 -0.93 -20.91
CA ASN A 142 10.40 -1.01 -19.50
C ASN A 142 8.97 -0.46 -19.24
N ASN A 143 8.47 0.46 -20.07
CA ASN A 143 7.12 0.97 -19.95
C ASN A 143 6.09 0.05 -20.65
N LEU A 144 6.44 -0.50 -21.81
CA LEU A 144 5.61 -1.52 -22.48
C LEU A 144 5.50 -2.81 -21.67
N GLU A 145 6.56 -3.24 -20.98
CA GLU A 145 6.52 -4.39 -20.08
C GLU A 145 5.52 -4.19 -18.92
N LYS A 146 5.45 -2.98 -18.34
CA LYS A 146 4.45 -2.64 -17.31
C LYS A 146 3.03 -2.61 -17.88
N GLU A 147 2.86 -2.14 -19.11
CA GLU A 147 1.57 -2.10 -19.80
C GLU A 147 1.07 -3.52 -20.12
N ILE A 148 1.96 -4.40 -20.57
CA ILE A 148 1.66 -5.84 -20.76
C ILE A 148 1.22 -6.45 -19.43
N ALA A 149 1.99 -6.28 -18.35
CA ALA A 149 1.65 -6.83 -17.04
C ALA A 149 0.29 -6.32 -16.52
N LEU A 150 -0.10 -5.09 -16.82
CA LEU A 150 -1.42 -4.55 -16.50
C LEU A 150 -2.54 -5.27 -17.29
N TYR A 151 -2.37 -5.42 -18.62
CA TYR A 151 -3.36 -6.14 -19.44
C TYR A 151 -3.46 -7.63 -19.09
N GLU A 152 -2.39 -8.27 -18.63
CA GLU A 152 -2.44 -9.64 -18.12
C GLU A 152 -3.24 -9.74 -16.83
N HIS A 153 -3.04 -8.80 -15.90
CA HIS A 153 -3.82 -8.73 -14.67
C HIS A 153 -5.32 -8.45 -14.93
N ASP A 154 -5.64 -7.50 -15.81
CA ASP A 154 -7.03 -7.21 -16.20
C ASP A 154 -7.70 -8.41 -16.88
N ARG A 155 -6.98 -9.14 -17.73
CA ARG A 155 -7.44 -10.39 -18.36
C ARG A 155 -7.75 -11.47 -17.33
N GLU A 156 -6.90 -11.62 -16.31
CA GLU A 156 -7.10 -12.58 -15.22
C GLU A 156 -8.29 -12.20 -14.34
N ALA A 157 -8.41 -10.93 -13.94
CA ALA A 157 -9.56 -10.44 -13.16
C ALA A 157 -10.90 -10.61 -13.92
N LEU A 158 -10.92 -10.39 -15.24
CA LEU A 158 -12.10 -10.65 -16.08
C LEU A 158 -12.45 -12.14 -16.17
N MET A 159 -11.44 -13.03 -16.16
CA MET A 159 -11.65 -14.47 -16.17
C MET A 159 -12.20 -14.96 -14.81
N GLU A 160 -11.66 -14.47 -13.70
CA GLU A 160 -12.17 -14.74 -12.35
C GLU A 160 -13.61 -14.26 -12.18
N PHE A 161 -13.94 -13.05 -12.66
CA PHE A 161 -15.31 -12.53 -12.64
C PHE A 161 -16.27 -13.40 -13.46
N GLY A 162 -15.83 -13.90 -14.62
CA GLY A 162 -16.60 -14.85 -15.43
C GLY A 162 -16.90 -16.15 -14.68
N ASN A 163 -15.87 -16.74 -14.05
CA ASN A 163 -16.02 -17.96 -13.25
C ASN A 163 -16.98 -17.74 -12.06
N GLU A 164 -16.85 -16.63 -11.32
CA GLU A 164 -17.75 -16.33 -10.19
C GLU A 164 -19.20 -16.08 -10.65
N ALA A 165 -19.40 -15.49 -11.82
CA ALA A 165 -20.72 -15.30 -12.41
C ALA A 165 -21.36 -16.66 -12.80
N ASP A 166 -20.61 -17.55 -13.43
CA ASP A 166 -21.06 -18.89 -13.80
C ASP A 166 -21.35 -19.77 -12.57
N GLU A 167 -20.50 -19.71 -11.53
CA GLU A 167 -20.74 -20.40 -10.25
C GLU A 167 -22.03 -19.89 -9.59
N ARG A 168 -22.24 -18.57 -9.54
CA ARG A 168 -23.44 -17.96 -8.98
C ARG A 168 -24.70 -18.34 -9.77
N GLU A 169 -24.60 -18.45 -11.09
CA GLU A 169 -25.70 -18.93 -11.91
C GLU A 169 -26.01 -20.41 -11.64
N GLN A 170 -24.99 -21.27 -11.56
CA GLN A 170 -25.16 -22.69 -11.26
C GLN A 170 -25.78 -22.92 -9.87
N GLN A 171 -25.37 -22.14 -8.86
CA GLN A 171 -25.98 -22.16 -7.54
C GLN A 171 -27.47 -21.76 -7.61
N ALA A 172 -27.79 -20.64 -8.26
CA ALA A 172 -29.18 -20.18 -8.40
C ALA A 172 -30.06 -21.19 -9.14
N ARG A 173 -29.58 -21.75 -10.27
CA ARG A 173 -30.26 -22.83 -11.02
C ARG A 173 -30.49 -24.06 -10.14
N SER A 174 -29.51 -24.45 -9.33
CA SER A 174 -29.63 -25.60 -8.42
C SER A 174 -30.69 -25.37 -7.35
N SER A 175 -30.70 -24.19 -6.71
CA SER A 175 -31.71 -23.81 -5.72
C SER A 175 -33.13 -23.73 -6.30
N VAL A 176 -33.29 -23.22 -7.53
CA VAL A 176 -34.60 -23.23 -8.22
C VAL A 176 -35.08 -24.67 -8.45
N LEU A 177 -34.24 -25.55 -8.98
CA LEU A 177 -34.60 -26.96 -9.18
C LEU A 177 -34.92 -27.70 -7.87
N GLU A 178 -34.29 -27.33 -6.75
CA GLU A 178 -34.64 -27.87 -5.43
C GLU A 178 -36.01 -27.38 -4.95
N LEU A 179 -36.27 -26.06 -5.07
CA LEU A 179 -37.55 -25.46 -4.71
C LEU A 179 -38.71 -25.99 -5.58
N GLU A 180 -38.49 -26.22 -6.88
CA GLU A 180 -39.48 -26.82 -7.78
C GLU A 180 -39.85 -28.26 -7.34
N ARG A 181 -38.86 -29.08 -6.96
CA ARG A 181 -39.12 -30.43 -6.41
C ARG A 181 -39.91 -30.36 -5.10
N ASN A 182 -39.53 -29.45 -4.20
CA ASN A 182 -40.22 -29.27 -2.91
C ASN A 182 -41.66 -28.77 -3.10
N LEU A 183 -41.90 -27.85 -4.05
CA LEU A 183 -43.24 -27.39 -4.43
C LEU A 183 -44.09 -28.55 -4.96
N GLN A 184 -43.54 -29.38 -5.85
CA GLN A 184 -44.23 -30.53 -6.40
C GLN A 184 -44.63 -31.54 -5.30
N LEU A 185 -43.73 -31.84 -4.36
CA LEU A 185 -44.02 -32.68 -3.20
C LEU A 185 -45.18 -32.13 -2.36
N VAL A 186 -45.13 -30.84 -1.98
CA VAL A 186 -46.20 -30.19 -1.19
C VAL A 186 -47.52 -30.14 -1.97
N MET A 187 -47.49 -29.94 -3.28
CA MET A 187 -48.69 -29.98 -4.12
C MET A 187 -49.33 -31.38 -4.14
N ASP A 188 -48.53 -32.44 -4.20
CA ASP A 188 -49.03 -33.81 -4.22
C ASP A 188 -49.50 -34.26 -2.82
N GLU A 189 -48.82 -33.85 -1.75
CA GLU A 189 -49.34 -33.97 -0.38
C GLU A 189 -50.70 -33.27 -0.21
N LEU A 190 -50.85 -32.05 -0.70
CA LEU A 190 -52.10 -31.28 -0.60
C LEU A 190 -53.23 -31.95 -1.38
N LYS A 191 -52.95 -32.53 -2.56
CA LYS A 191 -53.92 -33.40 -3.28
C LYS A 191 -54.32 -34.60 -2.44
N ASN A 192 -53.35 -35.30 -1.83
CA ASN A 192 -53.62 -36.46 -0.97
C ASN A 192 -54.47 -36.09 0.25
N TYR A 193 -54.19 -34.98 0.93
CA TYR A 193 -55.01 -34.46 2.03
C TYR A 193 -56.43 -34.10 1.57
N LYS A 194 -56.57 -33.48 0.39
CA LYS A 194 -57.89 -33.18 -0.19
C LYS A 194 -58.67 -34.47 -0.44
N HIS A 195 -58.07 -35.47 -1.09
CA HIS A 195 -58.74 -36.75 -1.36
C HIS A 195 -59.14 -37.46 -0.06
N GLN A 196 -58.27 -37.46 0.96
CA GLN A 196 -58.58 -38.05 2.27
C GLN A 196 -59.71 -37.30 2.99
N LYS A 197 -59.79 -35.96 2.85
CA LYS A 197 -60.88 -35.14 3.40
C LYS A 197 -62.20 -35.43 2.67
N ASP A 198 -62.18 -35.47 1.35
CA ASP A 198 -63.38 -35.73 0.53
C ASP A 198 -63.95 -37.13 0.82
N LEU A 199 -63.08 -38.13 1.03
CA LEU A 199 -63.45 -39.48 1.50
C LEU A 199 -64.08 -39.49 2.92
N LYS A 200 -63.60 -38.64 3.84
CA LYS A 200 -64.12 -38.55 5.22
C LYS A 200 -65.38 -37.70 5.34
N ALA A 201 -65.57 -36.73 4.45
CA ALA A 201 -66.73 -35.83 4.43
C ALA A 201 -68.05 -36.56 4.18
N GLY A 202 -68.02 -37.72 3.50
CA GLY A 202 -69.19 -38.60 3.31
C GLY A 202 -69.77 -39.20 4.60
N SER A 203 -69.06 -39.15 5.73
CA SER A 203 -69.41 -39.89 6.96
C SER A 203 -69.51 -39.03 8.23
N SER A 204 -69.48 -37.70 8.15
CA SER A 204 -69.43 -36.85 9.37
C SER A 204 -70.31 -35.59 9.31
N SER A 205 -71.61 -35.77 9.54
CA SER A 205 -72.57 -34.67 9.79
C SER A 205 -72.95 -34.51 11.27
N THR A 206 -72.59 -35.46 12.14
CA THR A 206 -73.04 -35.53 13.55
C THR A 206 -72.04 -34.99 14.58
N CYS A 207 -70.75 -34.86 14.23
CA CYS A 207 -69.69 -34.53 15.19
C CYS A 207 -69.81 -33.10 15.80
N THR A 208 -70.24 -32.13 14.99
CA THR A 208 -70.17 -30.69 15.32
C THR A 208 -71.09 -30.23 16.45
N ALA A 209 -72.06 -31.06 16.88
CA ALA A 209 -72.93 -30.79 18.03
C ALA A 209 -72.31 -31.30 19.33
N VAL A 210 -71.70 -32.48 19.31
CA VAL A 210 -71.02 -33.09 20.46
C VAL A 210 -69.76 -32.30 20.82
N GLU A 211 -68.99 -31.90 19.81
CA GLU A 211 -67.77 -31.07 19.96
C GLU A 211 -68.06 -29.75 20.69
N LYS A 212 -69.14 -29.05 20.35
CA LYS A 212 -69.54 -27.80 21.01
C LYS A 212 -69.85 -27.99 22.49
N ASN A 213 -70.51 -29.08 22.87
CA ASN A 213 -70.84 -29.37 24.27
C ASN A 213 -69.58 -29.74 25.07
N LEU A 214 -68.64 -30.48 24.48
CA LEU A 214 -67.35 -30.79 25.11
C LEU A 214 -66.47 -29.54 25.29
N LEU A 215 -66.45 -28.64 24.29
CA LEU A 215 -65.76 -27.34 24.38
C LEU A 215 -66.38 -26.44 25.44
N ASP A 216 -67.72 -26.37 25.54
CA ASP A 216 -68.40 -25.61 26.59
C ASP A 216 -68.00 -26.15 27.99
N SER A 217 -67.94 -27.48 28.21
CA SER A 217 -67.46 -28.09 29.46
C SER A 217 -65.97 -27.87 29.78
N LEU A 218 -65.09 -27.87 28.78
CA LEU A 218 -63.65 -27.58 28.98
C LEU A 218 -63.39 -26.12 29.29
N LEU A 219 -64.12 -25.21 28.66
CA LEU A 219 -64.08 -23.79 28.99
C LEU A 219 -64.63 -23.54 30.40
N GLU A 220 -65.56 -24.36 30.88
CA GLU A 220 -66.12 -24.27 32.23
C GLU A 220 -65.12 -24.64 33.34
N THR A 221 -64.10 -25.45 33.06
CA THR A 221 -63.01 -25.77 34.00
C THR A 221 -61.92 -24.71 34.12
N LEU A 222 -61.82 -23.74 33.19
CA LEU A 222 -60.84 -22.66 33.27
C LEU A 222 -61.27 -21.53 34.22
N PRO A 223 -60.46 -21.13 35.22
CA PRO A 223 -60.80 -20.04 36.13
C PRO A 223 -60.66 -18.67 35.43
N SER A 224 -61.77 -18.13 34.92
CA SER A 224 -61.87 -16.70 34.55
C SER A 224 -62.08 -15.86 35.81
N LYS A 225 -61.32 -14.75 35.95
CA LYS A 225 -61.46 -13.80 37.08
C LYS A 225 -61.73 -12.36 36.65
N ASP A 226 -61.55 -12.03 35.36
CA ASP A 226 -61.39 -10.64 34.90
C ASP A 226 -62.40 -10.24 33.81
N ASP A 227 -63.70 -10.42 34.05
CA ASP A 227 -64.76 -10.06 33.09
C ASP A 227 -64.78 -8.54 32.80
N ASP A 228 -64.47 -7.70 33.78
CA ASP A 228 -64.33 -6.24 33.61
C ASP A 228 -63.24 -5.87 32.58
N SER A 229 -62.12 -6.60 32.57
CA SER A 229 -61.03 -6.39 31.60
C SER A 229 -61.47 -6.74 30.18
N THR A 230 -62.43 -7.65 30.05
CA THR A 230 -62.97 -8.14 28.78
C THR A 230 -63.91 -7.11 28.17
N HIS A 231 -64.80 -6.55 28.99
CA HIS A 231 -65.70 -5.48 28.58
C HIS A 231 -64.93 -4.20 28.22
N ALA A 232 -63.90 -3.84 29.01
CA ALA A 232 -62.97 -2.75 28.66
C ALA A 232 -62.24 -2.98 27.34
N PHE A 233 -61.76 -4.20 27.07
CA PHE A 233 -61.13 -4.55 25.79
C PHE A 233 -62.09 -4.38 24.60
N LEU A 234 -63.32 -4.89 24.67
CA LEU A 234 -64.30 -4.71 23.60
C LEU A 234 -64.64 -3.24 23.36
N LYS A 235 -64.80 -2.45 24.44
CA LYS A 235 -65.04 -1.00 24.37
C LYS A 235 -63.87 -0.23 23.77
N ALA A 236 -62.62 -0.68 23.99
CA ALA A 236 -61.42 -0.08 23.39
C ALA A 236 -61.21 -0.46 21.92
N ASN A 237 -61.95 -1.44 21.37
CA ASN A 237 -61.83 -1.91 19.99
C ASN A 237 -63.15 -1.70 19.20
N LEU A 238 -63.91 -0.65 19.52
CA LEU A 238 -65.21 -0.34 18.89
C LEU A 238 -65.15 -0.07 17.38
N GLU A 239 -63.97 0.27 16.85
CA GLU A 239 -63.71 0.42 15.41
C GLU A 239 -63.89 -0.90 14.64
N ASN A 240 -63.78 -2.04 15.32
CA ASN A 240 -64.09 -3.34 14.74
C ASN A 240 -65.58 -3.66 14.91
N GLU A 241 -66.33 -3.69 13.80
CA GLU A 241 -67.77 -4.02 13.77
C GLU A 241 -68.11 -5.35 14.47
N SER A 242 -67.17 -6.31 14.51
CA SER A 242 -67.35 -7.57 15.24
C SER A 242 -67.29 -7.37 16.76
N CYS A 243 -66.36 -6.56 17.26
CA CYS A 243 -66.27 -6.20 18.68
C CYS A 243 -67.49 -5.35 19.12
N LYS A 244 -67.93 -4.43 18.26
CA LYS A 244 -69.15 -3.63 18.44
C LYS A 244 -70.42 -4.49 18.49
N ARG A 245 -70.57 -5.48 17.59
CA ARG A 245 -71.68 -6.45 17.62
C ARG A 245 -71.64 -7.32 18.88
N LEU A 246 -70.47 -7.87 19.24
CA LEU A 246 -70.29 -8.66 20.47
C LEU A 246 -70.62 -7.85 21.73
N LEU A 247 -70.22 -6.58 21.79
CA LEU A 247 -70.56 -5.68 22.89
C LEU A 247 -72.07 -5.40 22.96
N SER A 248 -72.74 -5.19 21.81
CA SER A 248 -74.19 -4.98 21.76
C SER A 248 -75.01 -6.20 22.23
N MET A 249 -74.43 -7.40 22.13
CA MET A 249 -75.04 -8.65 22.56
C MET A 249 -74.51 -9.14 23.91
N TRP A 250 -73.69 -8.36 24.63
CA TRP A 250 -72.90 -8.81 25.79
C TRP A 250 -73.73 -9.56 26.84
N ASN A 251 -74.90 -9.06 27.22
CA ASN A 251 -75.79 -9.69 28.22
C ASN A 251 -76.48 -10.98 27.72
N CYS A 252 -76.33 -11.33 26.45
CA CYS A 252 -76.93 -12.49 25.79
C CYS A 252 -75.89 -13.50 25.30
N LEU A 253 -74.60 -13.28 25.57
CA LEU A 253 -73.54 -14.22 25.23
C LEU A 253 -73.54 -15.43 26.17
N LYS A 254 -73.11 -16.59 25.68
CA LYS A 254 -72.92 -17.77 26.54
C LYS A 254 -71.75 -17.54 27.52
N PRO A 255 -71.77 -18.14 28.73
CA PRO A 255 -70.63 -18.10 29.65
C PRO A 255 -69.30 -18.54 29.02
N SER A 256 -69.30 -19.58 28.17
CA SER A 256 -68.13 -20.01 27.41
C SER A 256 -67.61 -18.94 26.44
N THR A 257 -68.50 -18.13 25.85
CA THR A 257 -68.14 -17.02 24.98
C THR A 257 -67.49 -15.87 25.77
N HIS A 258 -68.00 -15.54 26.96
CA HIS A 258 -67.33 -14.58 27.85
C HIS A 258 -65.91 -15.03 28.23
N ARG A 259 -65.72 -16.33 28.56
CA ARG A 259 -64.40 -16.89 28.86
C ARG A 259 -63.43 -16.83 27.68
N VAL A 260 -63.89 -17.15 26.46
CA VAL A 260 -63.07 -16.99 25.24
C VAL A 260 -62.70 -15.52 25.02
N LEU A 261 -63.63 -14.58 25.22
CA LEU A 261 -63.35 -13.15 25.09
C LEU A 261 -62.36 -12.66 26.16
N SER A 262 -62.44 -13.17 27.39
CA SER A 262 -61.48 -12.90 28.47
C SER A 262 -60.07 -13.38 28.12
N LEU A 263 -59.96 -14.61 27.61
CA LEU A 263 -58.70 -15.15 27.09
C LEU A 263 -58.15 -14.31 25.93
N VAL A 264 -59.00 -13.87 24.99
CA VAL A 264 -58.60 -12.99 23.88
C VAL A 264 -58.11 -11.63 24.38
N SER A 265 -58.79 -11.03 25.36
CA SER A 265 -58.34 -9.80 26.02
C SER A 265 -56.96 -9.97 26.66
N LYS A 266 -56.76 -11.06 27.42
CA LYS A 266 -55.48 -11.37 28.07
C LYS A 266 -54.35 -11.67 27.07
N ILE A 267 -54.64 -12.40 26.00
CA ILE A 267 -53.68 -12.65 24.91
C ILE A 267 -53.29 -11.31 24.25
N LYS A 268 -54.24 -10.39 24.07
CA LYS A 268 -53.96 -9.06 23.51
C LYS A 268 -53.19 -8.14 24.44
N SER A 269 -53.38 -8.21 25.76
CA SER A 269 -52.51 -7.51 26.71
C SER A 269 -51.10 -8.08 26.67
N LEU A 270 -50.96 -9.41 26.79
CA LEU A 270 -49.66 -10.10 26.74
C LEU A 270 -48.94 -9.90 25.40
N GLN A 271 -49.66 -9.73 24.29
CA GLN A 271 -49.07 -9.37 22.99
C GLN A 271 -48.41 -7.98 23.03
N LYS A 272 -49.03 -7.00 23.69
CA LYS A 272 -48.44 -5.66 23.89
C LYS A 272 -47.25 -5.73 24.84
N ASP A 273 -47.39 -6.44 25.97
CA ASP A 273 -46.31 -6.62 26.95
C ASP A 273 -45.09 -7.30 26.32
N LYS A 274 -45.29 -8.32 25.47
CA LYS A 274 -44.24 -8.96 24.67
C LYS A 274 -43.52 -7.99 23.73
N GLU A 275 -44.25 -7.07 23.10
CA GLU A 275 -43.66 -6.07 22.21
C GLU A 275 -42.82 -5.06 23.00
N HIS A 276 -43.33 -4.56 24.13
CA HIS A 276 -42.58 -3.70 25.04
C HIS A 276 -41.32 -4.40 25.58
N LEU A 277 -41.40 -5.67 25.95
CA LEU A 277 -40.24 -6.46 26.37
C LEU A 277 -39.21 -6.65 25.25
N ARG A 278 -39.64 -6.87 24.00
CA ARG A 278 -38.71 -6.95 22.84
C ARG A 278 -37.98 -5.63 22.61
N ILE A 279 -38.71 -4.51 22.65
CA ILE A 279 -38.13 -3.17 22.48
C ILE A 279 -37.13 -2.87 23.62
N ASN A 280 -37.47 -3.23 24.86
CA ASN A 280 -36.58 -3.01 26.01
C ASN A 280 -35.33 -3.91 25.96
N LEU A 281 -35.46 -5.17 25.51
CA LEU A 281 -34.32 -6.06 25.30
C LEU A 281 -33.36 -5.48 24.26
N HIS A 282 -33.86 -5.06 23.10
CA HIS A 282 -33.02 -4.48 22.04
C HIS A 282 -32.28 -3.20 22.51
N LYS A 283 -32.95 -2.35 23.30
CA LYS A 283 -32.31 -1.18 23.92
C LYS A 283 -31.19 -1.59 24.89
N ALA A 284 -31.43 -2.58 25.74
CA ALA A 284 -30.42 -3.08 26.68
C ALA A 284 -29.21 -3.70 25.94
N GLU A 285 -29.43 -4.38 24.81
CA GLU A 285 -28.35 -4.91 23.96
C GLU A 285 -27.48 -3.79 23.36
N GLU A 286 -28.07 -2.71 22.84
CA GLU A 286 -27.31 -1.56 22.34
C GLU A 286 -26.62 -0.76 23.47
N GLU A 287 -27.24 -0.63 24.65
CA GLU A 287 -26.58 -0.03 25.83
C GLU A 287 -25.36 -0.85 26.27
N VAL A 288 -25.46 -2.18 26.31
CA VAL A 288 -24.32 -3.08 26.63
C VAL A 288 -23.20 -2.94 25.60
N LYS A 289 -23.54 -2.82 24.32
CA LYS A 289 -22.56 -2.63 23.23
C LYS A 289 -21.85 -1.27 23.32
N LEU A 290 -22.57 -0.18 23.58
CA LEU A 290 -21.97 1.14 23.82
C LEU A 290 -21.03 1.13 25.04
N LEU A 291 -21.46 0.50 26.14
CA LEU A 291 -20.62 0.34 27.33
C LEU A 291 -19.39 -0.55 27.08
N PHE A 292 -19.48 -1.55 26.20
CA PHE A 292 -18.34 -2.37 25.79
C PHE A 292 -17.32 -1.55 24.99
N ASP A 293 -17.78 -0.73 24.04
CA ASP A 293 -16.92 0.15 23.25
C ASP A 293 -16.25 1.24 24.12
N GLU A 294 -16.98 1.85 25.05
CA GLU A 294 -16.44 2.80 26.02
C GLU A 294 -15.40 2.14 26.93
N ASN A 295 -15.70 0.97 27.49
CA ASN A 295 -14.72 0.20 28.28
C ASN A 295 -13.48 -0.15 27.44
N SER A 296 -13.63 -0.55 26.18
CA SER A 296 -12.51 -0.83 25.25
C SER A 296 -11.60 0.39 25.03
N ILE A 297 -12.16 1.60 24.99
CA ILE A 297 -11.39 2.86 24.91
C ILE A 297 -10.67 3.12 26.24
N LEU A 298 -11.37 3.03 27.37
CA LEU A 298 -10.79 3.21 28.71
C LEU A 298 -9.65 2.22 28.98
N ASP A 299 -9.79 0.97 28.52
CA ASP A 299 -8.79 -0.09 28.67
C ASP A 299 -7.51 0.20 27.86
N LYS A 300 -7.65 0.77 26.66
CA LYS A 300 -6.52 1.24 25.83
C LYS A 300 -5.81 2.41 26.50
N GLU A 301 -6.55 3.35 27.06
CA GLU A 301 -5.97 4.52 27.76
C GLU A 301 -5.31 4.12 29.08
N ASN A 302 -5.91 3.23 29.87
CA ASN A 302 -5.29 2.66 31.07
C ASN A 302 -3.98 1.94 30.75
N LYS A 303 -3.93 1.14 29.67
CA LYS A 303 -2.68 0.52 29.18
C LYS A 303 -1.65 1.56 28.76
N ARG A 304 -2.06 2.67 28.13
CA ARG A 304 -1.18 3.79 27.73
C ARG A 304 -0.62 4.53 28.95
N LEU A 305 -1.45 4.83 29.94
CA LEU A 305 -1.05 5.49 31.19
C LEU A 305 -0.13 4.60 32.03
N LEU A 306 -0.41 3.28 32.10
CA LEU A 306 0.44 2.33 32.82
C LEU A 306 1.85 2.22 32.20
N LYS A 307 1.98 2.30 30.86
CA LYS A 307 3.29 2.40 30.18
C LYS A 307 4.04 3.66 30.63
N LYS A 308 3.42 4.84 30.52
CA LYS A 308 3.99 6.11 30.98
C LYS A 308 4.38 6.10 32.46
N TYR A 309 3.56 5.46 33.31
CA TYR A 309 3.88 5.29 34.73
C TYR A 309 5.10 4.40 34.93
N LYS A 310 5.24 3.28 34.21
CA LYS A 310 6.43 2.44 34.26
C LYS A 310 7.67 3.17 33.73
N GLU A 311 7.57 3.85 32.59
CA GLU A 311 8.62 4.69 32.02
C GLU A 311 9.12 5.75 33.01
N ARG A 312 8.21 6.43 33.72
CA ARG A 312 8.55 7.46 34.71
C ARG A 312 9.08 6.91 36.04
N ASN A 313 8.76 5.65 36.38
CA ASN A 313 9.20 4.99 37.62
C ASN A 313 10.33 3.96 37.40
N HIS A 314 10.86 3.83 36.19
CA HIS A 314 12.20 3.30 36.00
C HIS A 314 13.20 4.41 36.41
N PRO A 315 13.96 4.23 37.51
CA PRO A 315 15.07 5.13 37.78
C PRO A 315 16.09 4.92 36.67
N SER A 316 16.17 5.88 35.76
CA SER A 316 17.24 5.93 34.76
C SER A 316 18.57 5.93 35.52
N SER A 317 19.35 4.86 35.37
CA SER A 317 20.63 4.70 36.04
C SER A 317 21.65 5.61 35.35
N GLY A 318 21.64 6.90 35.72
CA GLY A 318 22.20 7.92 34.84
C GLY A 318 22.68 9.21 35.49
N GLU A 319 22.72 9.34 36.83
CA GLU A 319 23.63 10.31 37.44
C GLU A 319 23.90 10.04 38.93
N LYS A 320 25.19 9.91 39.25
CA LYS A 320 25.70 10.18 40.61
C LYS A 320 25.90 11.70 40.69
N HIS A 321 25.41 12.38 41.71
CA HIS A 321 26.22 13.34 42.48
C HIS A 321 25.50 13.85 43.75
N THR A 322 26.30 13.99 44.81
CA THR A 322 26.13 14.86 45.99
C THR A 322 24.88 14.74 46.88
N SER A 323 25.11 14.06 47.99
CA SER A 323 24.49 14.23 49.32
C SER A 323 24.09 15.66 49.74
N SER A 324 22.99 15.77 50.49
CA SER A 324 22.79 16.78 51.54
C SER A 324 21.84 16.25 52.62
N GLN A 325 22.04 16.67 53.88
CA GLN A 325 21.43 16.08 55.09
C GLN A 325 20.24 16.89 55.65
N SER A 326 19.55 16.30 56.64
CA SER A 326 18.67 16.96 57.62
C SER A 326 17.26 17.32 57.11
N ALA A 327 16.19 17.34 57.93
CA ALA A 327 16.13 17.34 59.39
C ALA A 327 14.98 16.49 59.99
N LYS A 328 15.07 16.29 61.31
CA LYS A 328 14.23 15.46 62.17
C LYS A 328 13.18 16.27 62.92
N SER A 329 11.89 16.11 62.60
CA SER A 329 10.73 16.49 63.44
C SER A 329 9.43 15.92 62.81
N ASN A 330 8.28 15.70 63.46
CA ASN A 330 7.96 15.67 64.89
C ASN A 330 6.71 14.78 65.11
N LYS A 331 6.47 14.28 66.33
CA LYS A 331 5.19 13.61 66.67
C LYS A 331 4.06 14.63 66.80
N ARG A 332 2.87 14.38 66.21
CA ARG A 332 1.55 14.41 66.93
C ARG A 332 0.35 14.00 66.06
N LYS A 333 -0.67 13.50 66.77
CA LYS A 333 -1.88 12.80 66.32
C LYS A 333 -2.95 13.72 65.70
N SER A 334 -3.72 13.20 64.74
CA SER A 334 -5.20 13.24 64.78
C SER A 334 -5.83 12.28 63.76
N SER A 335 -6.69 11.37 64.23
CA SER A 335 -7.64 10.53 63.47
C SER A 335 -9.03 11.24 63.46
N PRO A 336 -10.19 10.67 63.00
CA PRO A 336 -10.48 9.27 62.61
C PRO A 336 -11.55 9.02 61.49
N ARG A 337 -11.80 7.71 61.22
CA ARG A 337 -13.08 7.08 60.78
C ARG A 337 -13.58 7.39 59.35
N THR A 338 -14.36 6.56 58.64
CA THR A 338 -15.09 5.26 58.83
C THR A 338 -15.11 4.53 57.47
N ASN A 339 -15.37 3.23 57.26
CA ASN A 339 -15.47 2.00 58.07
C ASN A 339 -15.29 0.79 57.11
N SER A 340 -15.03 -0.41 57.63
CA SER A 340 -14.76 -1.63 56.84
C SER A 340 -16.03 -2.44 56.49
N PRO A 341 -15.95 -3.53 55.70
CA PRO A 341 -17.11 -4.29 55.20
C PRO A 341 -17.54 -5.41 56.14
N VAL A 342 -18.72 -6.03 55.90
CA VAL A 342 -19.02 -7.42 56.29
C VAL A 342 -20.20 -8.03 55.49
N GLU A 343 -20.28 -9.36 55.54
CA GLU A 343 -21.14 -10.30 54.81
C GLU A 343 -22.61 -10.40 55.31
N GLN A 344 -23.27 -11.52 54.96
CA GLN A 344 -24.48 -12.15 55.54
C GLN A 344 -25.81 -11.79 54.82
N LYS A 345 -26.50 -12.64 54.03
CA LYS A 345 -26.98 -14.06 54.12
C LYS A 345 -28.38 -14.18 54.78
N VAL A 346 -29.25 -15.02 54.18
CA VAL A 346 -30.50 -15.64 54.71
C VAL A 346 -31.88 -15.00 54.36
N ARG A 347 -32.49 -15.51 53.27
CA ARG A 347 -33.81 -16.20 53.15
C ARG A 347 -35.18 -15.58 53.57
N ASN A 348 -36.17 -15.97 52.73
CA ASN A 348 -37.56 -16.44 52.99
C ASN A 348 -38.79 -15.48 52.99
N ASP A 349 -39.57 -15.62 51.91
CA ASP A 349 -40.99 -16.01 51.81
C ASP A 349 -42.16 -15.24 52.48
N SER A 350 -43.23 -15.06 51.67
CA SER A 350 -44.67 -15.25 51.97
C SER A 350 -45.63 -14.06 51.77
N ASN A 351 -46.33 -14.09 50.62
CA ASN A 351 -47.78 -13.94 50.41
C ASN A 351 -48.67 -12.89 51.13
N SER A 352 -49.68 -12.45 50.36
CA SER A 352 -51.00 -11.89 50.76
C SER A 352 -51.02 -10.46 51.33
N SER A 353 -52.06 -9.62 51.20
CA SER A 353 -53.23 -9.54 50.29
C SER A 353 -54.05 -8.28 50.63
N GLU A 354 -54.86 -7.74 49.68
CA GLU A 354 -55.94 -6.74 49.92
C GLU A 354 -55.50 -5.32 50.40
N LYS A 355 -56.22 -4.19 50.24
CA LYS A 355 -57.45 -3.77 49.52
C LYS A 355 -57.54 -2.21 49.50
N HIS A 356 -58.51 -1.64 48.77
CA HIS A 356 -59.04 -0.25 48.83
C HIS A 356 -58.11 0.91 48.37
N THR A 357 -58.34 1.59 47.23
CA THR A 357 -59.43 2.53 46.81
C THR A 357 -59.45 3.91 47.48
N THR A 358 -59.14 4.98 46.72
CA THR A 358 -59.99 6.18 46.52
C THR A 358 -59.36 7.18 45.52
N SER A 359 -60.18 7.77 44.65
CA SER A 359 -59.91 8.97 43.82
C SER A 359 -60.47 10.23 44.57
N PRO A 360 -60.60 11.49 44.05
CA PRO A 360 -60.51 11.98 42.65
C PRO A 360 -59.95 13.42 42.41
N SER A 361 -60.00 13.89 41.14
CA SER A 361 -59.97 15.31 40.67
C SER A 361 -58.68 16.12 40.91
N ALA A 362 -58.19 17.03 40.06
CA ALA A 362 -58.57 17.51 38.72
C ALA A 362 -57.25 18.02 38.01
N LYS A 363 -57.17 18.86 36.97
CA LYS A 363 -58.11 19.73 36.22
C LYS A 363 -57.55 20.02 34.79
N ALA A 364 -58.28 20.82 34.02
CA ALA A 364 -58.00 21.26 32.64
C ALA A 364 -56.66 22.00 32.38
N SER A 365 -56.02 21.68 31.25
CA SER A 365 -55.96 22.55 30.05
C SER A 365 -55.55 21.73 28.83
#